data_AF-A0A8J8A6H2-F1
#
_entry.id   AF-A0A8J8A6H2-F1
#
_cell.length_a   1.000
_cell.length_b   1.000
_cell.length_c   1.000
_cell.angle_alpha   90.00
_cell.angle_beta   90.00
_cell.angle_gamma   90.00
#
_symmetry.space_group_name_H-M   'P 1'
#
loop_
_entity.id
_entity.type
_entity.pdbx_description
1 polymer ?
#
loop_
_entity_poly.entity_id
_entity_poly.type
_entity_poly.pdbx_seq_one_letter_code
_entity_poly.pdbx_strand_id
1 'polypeptide(L)'
;WHEVADDYIEMIKYRLYGDDEESKLKAKVALYELLYNVMLLLAPFVPHVTEELYQNLFKERIGAKSVHLLEWPKYDEGRIDENAEKLGELAREVISAMRRYKNSHGLALNAKLKHVAIYATDSYGMLKAIEKDIAGTMNIERLEIIKGEPEL
;
A
#
# COMPACT_ATOMS: atom_id res chain seq x y z
N TRP A 1 -7.56 -4.68 9.11
CA TRP A 1 -6.17 -5.00 9.52
C TRP A 1 -5.36 -5.43 8.31
N HIS A 2 -5.71 -6.55 7.67
CA HIS A 2 -5.00 -7.12 6.52
C HIS A 2 -4.71 -6.12 5.39
N GLU A 3 -5.74 -5.46 4.84
CA GLU A 3 -5.58 -4.51 3.73
C GLU A 3 -4.65 -3.32 4.04
N VAL A 4 -4.75 -2.75 5.24
CA VAL A 4 -4.05 -1.50 5.57
C VAL A 4 -2.69 -1.77 6.21
N ALA A 5 -2.66 -2.59 7.25
CA ALA A 5 -1.47 -2.78 8.08
C ALA A 5 -0.50 -3.81 7.46
N ASP A 6 -1.02 -4.96 7.03
CA ASP A 6 -0.17 -6.06 6.51
C ASP A 6 0.27 -5.78 5.06
N ASP A 7 -0.59 -5.11 4.28
CA ASP A 7 -0.42 -4.89 2.85
C ASP A 7 -0.08 -3.43 2.51
N TYR A 8 -1.06 -2.51 2.53
CA TYR A 8 -0.89 -1.16 1.99
C TYR A 8 0.30 -0.40 2.59
N ILE A 9 0.44 -0.37 3.93
CA ILE A 9 1.56 0.31 4.60
C ILE A 9 2.89 -0.28 4.16
N GLU A 10 3.00 -1.61 4.08
CA GLU A 10 4.23 -2.27 3.63
C GLU A 10 4.54 -1.94 2.16
N MET A 11 3.52 -1.93 1.30
CA MET A 11 3.66 -1.63 -0.12
C MET A 11 4.11 -0.19 -0.41
N ILE A 12 3.77 0.77 0.45
CA ILE A 12 4.16 2.17 0.23
C ILE A 12 5.47 2.57 0.92
N LYS A 13 6.08 1.72 1.78
CA LYS A 13 7.32 2.07 2.50
C LYS A 13 8.44 2.51 1.57
N TYR A 14 8.62 1.83 0.44
CA TYR A 14 9.66 2.19 -0.52
C TYR A 14 9.44 3.60 -1.11
N ARG A 15 8.18 4.05 -1.22
CA ARG A 15 7.82 5.42 -1.64
C ARG A 15 8.05 6.42 -0.51
N LEU A 16 7.69 6.05 0.73
CA LEU A 16 7.84 6.92 1.90
C LEU A 16 9.31 7.19 2.26
N TYR A 17 10.18 6.20 2.07
CA TYR A 17 11.61 6.28 2.37
C TYR A 17 12.50 6.52 1.15
N GLY A 18 11.95 6.50 -0.06
CA GLY A 18 12.70 6.74 -1.29
C GLY A 18 13.01 8.22 -1.54
N ASP A 19 13.80 8.49 -2.57
CA ASP A 19 14.27 9.85 -2.91
C ASP A 19 13.34 10.59 -3.90
N ASP A 20 12.35 9.91 -4.46
CA ASP A 20 11.33 10.53 -5.33
C ASP A 20 10.31 11.29 -4.48
N GLU A 21 10.52 12.60 -4.34
CA GLU A 21 9.69 13.49 -3.53
C GLU A 21 8.23 13.57 -4.03
N GLU A 22 7.99 13.48 -5.33
CA GLU A 22 6.62 13.49 -5.87
C GLU A 22 5.89 12.20 -5.49
N SER A 23 6.55 11.06 -5.65
CA SER A 23 6.02 9.76 -5.25
C SER A 23 5.79 9.68 -3.75
N LYS A 24 6.74 10.19 -2.94
CA LYS A 24 6.63 10.28 -1.49
C LYS A 24 5.46 11.15 -1.07
N LEU A 25 5.27 12.31 -1.69
CA LEU A 25 4.15 13.20 -1.41
C LEU A 25 2.81 12.54 -1.73
N LYS A 26 2.68 11.92 -2.92
CA LYS A 26 1.47 11.18 -3.32
C LYS A 26 1.13 10.06 -2.32
N ALA A 27 2.12 9.29 -1.87
CA ALA A 27 1.91 8.26 -0.84
C ALA A 27 1.46 8.85 0.50
N LYS A 28 2.07 9.96 0.95
CA LYS A 28 1.70 10.65 2.18
C LYS A 28 0.27 11.20 2.14
N VAL A 29 -0.16 11.78 1.02
CA VAL A 29 -1.52 12.31 0.87
C VAL A 29 -2.55 11.17 0.95
N ALA A 30 -2.33 10.08 0.20
CA ALA A 30 -3.24 8.93 0.23
C ALA A 30 -3.29 8.28 1.64
N LEU A 31 -2.14 8.11 2.29
CA LEU A 31 -2.07 7.57 3.65
C LEU A 31 -2.75 8.50 4.68
N TYR A 32 -2.59 9.82 4.55
CA TYR A 32 -3.26 10.79 5.42
C TYR A 32 -4.78 10.67 5.30
N GLU A 33 -5.32 10.63 4.06
CA GLU A 33 -6.76 10.48 3.83
C GLU A 33 -7.29 9.14 4.36
N LEU A 34 -6.55 8.05 4.13
CA LEU A 34 -6.89 6.73 4.64
C LEU A 34 -6.98 6.73 6.18
N LEU A 35 -5.91 7.17 6.85
CA LEU A 35 -5.84 7.18 8.31
C LEU A 35 -6.89 8.10 8.93
N TYR A 36 -7.15 9.26 8.31
CA TYR A 36 -8.19 10.18 8.75
C TYR A 36 -9.57 9.50 8.74
N ASN A 37 -9.94 8.84 7.64
CA ASN A 37 -11.24 8.17 7.54
C ASN A 37 -11.33 6.96 8.47
N VAL A 38 -10.28 6.15 8.58
CA VAL A 38 -10.23 5.01 9.53
C VAL A 38 -10.40 5.50 10.97
N MET A 39 -9.76 6.60 11.35
CA MET A 39 -9.90 7.20 12.67
C MET A 39 -11.34 7.64 12.94
N LEU A 40 -12.00 8.30 11.99
CA LEU A 40 -13.41 8.68 12.12
C LEU A 40 -14.30 7.45 12.31
N LEU A 41 -14.09 6.39 11.51
CA LEU A 41 -14.83 5.14 11.61
C LEU A 41 -14.64 4.43 12.97
N LEU A 42 -13.45 4.56 13.57
CA LEU A 42 -13.13 3.95 14.86
C LEU A 42 -13.58 4.80 16.05
N ALA A 43 -13.87 6.09 15.87
CA ALA A 43 -14.11 7.02 16.98
C ALA A 43 -15.24 6.60 17.95
N PRO A 44 -16.38 6.02 17.50
CA PRO A 44 -17.42 5.55 18.40
C PRO A 44 -17.01 4.33 19.24
N PHE A 45 -16.00 3.57 18.80
CA PHE A 45 -15.59 2.32 19.42
C PHE A 45 -14.34 2.47 20.31
N VAL A 46 -13.42 3.35 19.93
CA VAL A 46 -12.13 3.54 20.63
C VAL A 46 -11.86 5.03 20.90
N PRO A 47 -12.78 5.73 21.61
CA PRO A 47 -12.85 7.19 21.64
C PRO A 47 -11.56 7.87 22.12
N HIS A 48 -10.95 7.37 23.20
CA HIS A 48 -9.73 7.97 23.75
C HIS A 48 -8.53 7.85 22.80
N VAL A 49 -8.36 6.70 22.12
CA VAL A 49 -7.26 6.48 21.17
C VAL A 49 -7.45 7.33 19.92
N THR A 50 -8.67 7.38 19.38
CA THR A 50 -8.97 8.20 18.21
C THR A 50 -8.89 9.69 18.52
N GLU A 51 -9.24 10.11 19.74
CA GLU A 51 -9.10 11.50 20.17
C GLU A 51 -7.61 11.88 20.27
N GLU A 52 -6.77 11.06 20.91
CA GLU A 52 -5.32 11.29 20.96
C GLU A 52 -4.71 11.38 19.55
N LEU A 53 -5.07 10.44 18.66
CA LEU A 53 -4.61 10.43 17.27
C LEU A 53 -5.05 11.71 16.54
N TYR A 54 -6.31 12.12 16.72
CA TYR A 54 -6.85 13.35 16.15
C TYR A 54 -6.09 14.59 16.60
N GLN A 55 -5.88 14.72 17.91
CA GLN A 55 -5.17 15.87 18.49
C GLN A 55 -3.74 15.98 17.95
N ASN A 56 -3.05 14.86 17.77
CA ASN A 56 -1.65 14.83 17.35
C ASN A 56 -1.44 14.96 15.83
N LEU A 57 -2.33 14.39 15.00
CA LEU A 57 -2.07 14.26 13.55
C LEU A 57 -2.99 15.12 12.68
N PHE A 58 -4.18 15.48 13.15
CA PHE A 58 -5.24 16.02 12.29
C PHE A 58 -5.74 17.39 12.74
N LYS A 59 -5.74 17.68 14.04
CA LYS A 59 -6.35 18.89 14.61
C LYS A 59 -5.83 20.19 14.00
N GLU A 60 -4.52 20.33 13.80
CA GLU A 60 -3.95 21.57 13.24
C GLU A 60 -4.54 21.88 11.86
N ARG A 61 -4.76 20.85 11.03
CA ARG A 61 -5.30 21.00 9.67
C ARG A 61 -6.83 21.07 9.63
N ILE A 62 -7.51 20.33 10.48
CA ILE A 62 -8.98 20.20 10.47
C ILE A 62 -9.66 21.29 11.31
N GLY A 63 -9.06 21.72 12.41
CA GLY A 63 -9.52 22.84 13.24
C GLY A 63 -10.64 22.54 14.25
N ALA A 64 -11.32 21.38 14.17
CA ALA A 64 -12.31 21.00 15.19
C ALA A 64 -11.64 20.69 16.54
N LYS A 65 -12.36 20.90 17.64
CA LYS A 65 -11.79 20.70 18.99
C LYS A 65 -11.55 19.23 19.35
N SER A 66 -12.34 18.31 18.80
CA SER A 66 -12.33 16.87 19.08
C SER A 66 -12.80 16.10 17.85
N VAL A 67 -12.35 14.85 17.71
CA VAL A 67 -12.81 13.94 16.65
C VAL A 67 -14.32 13.69 16.73
N HIS A 68 -14.88 13.74 17.94
CA HIS A 68 -16.31 13.50 18.20
C HIS A 68 -17.21 14.67 17.79
N LEU A 69 -16.63 15.77 17.32
CA LEU A 69 -17.36 16.92 16.75
C LEU A 69 -17.33 16.91 15.20
N LEU A 70 -16.69 15.93 14.59
CA LEU A 70 -16.61 15.79 13.14
C LEU A 70 -17.80 15.01 12.59
N GLU A 71 -18.14 15.26 11.32
CA GLU A 71 -19.11 14.46 10.59
C GLU A 71 -18.56 13.05 10.33
N TRP A 72 -19.47 12.07 10.32
CA TRP A 72 -19.14 10.72 9.88
C TRP A 72 -18.68 10.71 8.41
N PRO A 73 -17.75 9.82 8.01
CA PRO A 73 -17.33 9.70 6.62
C PRO A 73 -18.52 9.48 5.69
N LYS A 74 -18.57 10.25 4.60
CA LYS A 74 -19.60 10.11 3.57
C LYS A 74 -19.13 9.15 2.49
N TYR A 75 -20.00 8.23 2.10
CA TYR A 75 -19.78 7.37 0.95
C TYR A 75 -19.71 8.21 -0.33
N ASP A 76 -18.73 7.91 -1.17
CA ASP A 76 -18.51 8.58 -2.46
C ASP A 76 -18.24 7.52 -3.53
N GLU A 77 -19.23 7.28 -4.37
CA GLU A 77 -19.14 6.31 -5.48
C GLU A 77 -18.03 6.69 -6.48
N GLY A 78 -17.71 7.97 -6.62
CA GLY A 78 -16.63 8.44 -7.49
C GLY A 78 -15.23 8.07 -7.03
N ARG A 79 -15.09 7.54 -5.80
CA ARG A 79 -13.83 7.02 -5.26
C ARG A 79 -13.66 5.51 -5.44
N ILE A 80 -14.66 4.83 -6.00
CA ILE A 80 -14.56 3.41 -6.34
C ILE A 80 -13.85 3.27 -7.68
N ASP A 81 -12.73 2.55 -7.70
CA ASP A 81 -11.96 2.26 -8.90
C ASP A 81 -11.65 0.77 -8.97
N GLU A 82 -12.50 0.02 -9.69
CA GLU A 82 -12.36 -1.42 -9.86
C GLU A 82 -11.04 -1.81 -10.55
N ASN A 83 -10.45 -0.93 -11.37
CA ASN A 83 -9.18 -1.23 -12.02
C ASN A 83 -8.04 -1.09 -11.01
N ALA A 84 -8.07 -0.07 -10.16
CA ALA A 84 -7.12 0.08 -9.07
C ALA A 84 -7.20 -1.10 -8.08
N GLU A 85 -8.40 -1.57 -7.74
CA GLU A 85 -8.60 -2.76 -6.91
C GLU A 85 -7.99 -4.02 -7.55
N LYS A 86 -8.23 -4.26 -8.84
CA LYS A 86 -7.64 -5.39 -9.58
C LYS A 86 -6.11 -5.32 -9.62
N LEU A 87 -5.53 -4.14 -9.81
CA LEU A 87 -4.08 -3.94 -9.78
C LEU A 87 -3.51 -4.16 -8.37
N GLY A 88 -4.20 -3.67 -7.34
CA GLY A 88 -3.83 -3.86 -5.94
C GLY A 88 -3.82 -5.33 -5.54
N GLU A 89 -4.87 -6.07 -5.89
CA GLU A 89 -4.95 -7.51 -5.58
C GLU A 89 -3.84 -8.30 -6.28
N LEU A 90 -3.59 -8.03 -7.56
CA LEU A 90 -2.49 -8.67 -8.29
C LEU A 90 -1.13 -8.36 -7.65
N ALA A 91 -0.90 -7.12 -7.22
CA ALA A 91 0.32 -6.74 -6.51
C ALA A 91 0.46 -7.53 -5.20
N ARG A 92 -0.62 -7.63 -4.43
CA ARG A 92 -0.69 -8.37 -3.16
C ARG A 92 -0.38 -9.85 -3.33
N GLU A 93 -0.94 -10.48 -4.36
CA GLU A 93 -0.68 -11.89 -4.71
C GLU A 93 0.80 -12.14 -5.03
N VAL A 94 1.38 -11.30 -5.91
CA VAL A 94 2.78 -11.39 -6.33
C VAL A 94 3.72 -11.17 -5.16
N ILE A 95 3.51 -10.10 -4.38
CA ILE A 95 4.30 -9.76 -3.20
C ILE A 95 4.22 -10.90 -2.18
N SER A 96 3.02 -11.44 -1.94
CA SER A 96 2.84 -12.57 -1.03
C SER A 96 3.58 -13.82 -1.50
N ALA A 97 3.57 -14.13 -2.79
CA ALA A 97 4.33 -15.24 -3.36
C ALA A 97 5.84 -15.06 -3.15
N MET A 98 6.37 -13.85 -3.36
CA MET A 98 7.78 -13.55 -3.13
C MET A 98 8.16 -13.58 -1.65
N ARG A 99 7.29 -13.09 -0.75
CA ARG A 99 7.49 -13.20 0.71
C ARG A 99 7.58 -14.66 1.13
N ARG A 100 6.71 -15.53 0.61
CA ARG A 100 6.77 -16.98 0.83
C ARG A 100 8.10 -17.57 0.35
N TYR A 101 8.55 -17.20 -0.85
CA TYR A 101 9.84 -17.63 -1.37
C TYR A 101 11.01 -17.21 -0.47
N LYS A 102 11.06 -15.95 -0.01
CA LYS A 102 12.11 -15.49 0.90
C LYS A 102 12.10 -16.29 2.21
N ASN A 103 10.93 -16.48 2.81
CA ASN A 103 10.77 -17.24 4.04
C ASN A 103 11.22 -18.70 3.87
N SER A 104 10.84 -19.38 2.78
CA SER A 104 11.21 -20.78 2.55
C SER A 104 12.72 -20.97 2.31
N HIS A 105 13.44 -19.91 1.94
CA HIS A 105 14.89 -19.91 1.74
C HIS A 105 15.66 -19.24 2.90
N GLY A 106 14.99 -18.95 4.02
CA GLY A 106 15.61 -18.30 5.19
C GLY A 106 16.11 -16.88 4.93
N LEU A 107 15.60 -16.21 3.89
CA LEU A 107 15.94 -14.84 3.57
C LEU A 107 15.08 -13.86 4.38
N ALA A 108 15.70 -12.81 4.90
CA ALA A 108 14.96 -11.69 5.49
C ALA A 108 14.05 -11.03 4.44
N LEU A 109 12.87 -10.54 4.84
CA LEU A 109 11.91 -9.96 3.89
C LEU A 109 12.47 -8.73 3.15
N ASN A 110 13.37 -7.97 3.79
CA ASN A 110 14.07 -6.83 3.19
C ASN A 110 15.35 -7.21 2.44
N ALA A 111 15.73 -8.50 2.38
CA ALA A 111 16.93 -8.93 1.66
C ALA A 111 16.84 -8.56 0.18
N LYS A 112 17.91 -7.98 -0.35
CA LYS A 112 17.98 -7.53 -1.75
C LYS A 112 17.98 -8.74 -2.69
N LEU A 113 17.09 -8.72 -3.68
CA LEU A 113 17.07 -9.71 -4.78
C LEU A 113 17.74 -9.09 -6.01
N LYS A 114 18.83 -9.70 -6.49
CA LYS A 114 19.60 -9.16 -7.63
C LYS A 114 18.81 -9.19 -8.93
N HIS A 115 18.05 -10.25 -9.14
CA HIS A 115 17.25 -10.44 -10.35
C HIS A 115 16.03 -11.28 -10.05
N VAL A 116 14.89 -10.87 -10.61
CA VAL A 116 13.62 -11.62 -10.56
C VAL A 116 12.99 -11.52 -11.94
N ALA A 117 12.57 -12.65 -12.50
CA ALA A 117 11.78 -12.72 -13.71
C ALA A 117 10.36 -13.20 -13.38
N ILE A 118 9.34 -12.47 -13.84
CA ILE A 118 7.93 -12.85 -13.75
C ILE A 118 7.44 -13.12 -15.17
N TYR A 119 6.95 -14.33 -15.39
CA TYR A 119 6.36 -14.76 -16.66
C TYR A 119 4.84 -14.59 -16.58
N ALA A 120 4.24 -13.95 -17.58
CA ALA A 120 2.80 -13.73 -17.61
C ALA A 120 2.27 -13.69 -19.05
N THR A 121 1.04 -14.17 -19.22
CA THR A 121 0.28 -14.05 -20.47
C THR A 121 -0.71 -12.90 -20.37
N ASP A 122 -1.90 -13.16 -19.86
CA ASP A 122 -3.02 -12.20 -19.84
C ASP A 122 -2.75 -11.04 -18.89
N SER A 123 -2.09 -11.30 -17.75
CA SER A 123 -1.76 -10.30 -16.73
C SER A 123 -0.52 -9.46 -17.07
N TYR A 124 0.13 -9.66 -18.23
CA TYR A 124 1.37 -8.95 -18.59
C TYR A 124 1.21 -7.42 -18.50
N GLY A 125 0.13 -6.87 -19.07
CA GLY A 125 -0.11 -5.43 -19.05
C GLY A 125 -0.33 -4.87 -17.64
N MET A 126 -1.06 -5.62 -16.80
CA MET A 126 -1.31 -5.24 -15.42
C MET A 126 -0.03 -5.28 -14.59
N LEU A 127 0.78 -6.33 -14.71
CA LEU A 127 2.06 -6.45 -14.02
C LEU A 127 3.02 -5.32 -14.40
N LYS A 128 3.05 -4.92 -15.68
CA LYS A 128 3.86 -3.77 -16.11
C LYS A 128 3.41 -2.47 -15.46
N ALA A 129 2.12 -2.30 -15.17
CA ALA A 129 1.60 -1.10 -14.51
C ALA A 129 2.05 -1.01 -13.03
N ILE A 130 2.21 -2.14 -12.35
CA ILE A 130 2.60 -2.23 -10.92
C ILE A 130 4.06 -2.67 -10.71
N GLU A 131 4.87 -2.70 -11.77
CA GLU A 131 6.25 -3.21 -11.74
C GLU A 131 7.11 -2.50 -10.69
N LYS A 132 6.97 -1.16 -10.60
CA LYS A 132 7.71 -0.35 -9.63
C LYS A 132 7.29 -0.65 -8.19
N ASP A 133 5.99 -0.86 -7.94
CA ASP A 133 5.48 -1.19 -6.61
C ASP A 133 6.00 -2.56 -6.15
N ILE A 134 6.01 -3.56 -7.05
CA ILE A 134 6.56 -4.90 -6.76
C ILE A 134 8.07 -4.80 -6.47
N ALA A 135 8.84 -4.16 -7.36
CA ALA A 135 10.28 -4.07 -7.22
C ALA A 135 10.70 -3.30 -5.96
N GLY A 136 10.02 -2.18 -5.69
CA GLY A 136 10.25 -1.36 -4.49
C GLY A 136 9.91 -2.10 -3.21
N THR A 137 8.75 -2.74 -3.15
CA THR A 137 8.31 -3.47 -1.94
C THR A 137 9.21 -4.66 -1.62
N MET A 138 9.68 -5.38 -2.65
CA MET A 138 10.46 -6.60 -2.47
C MET A 138 11.99 -6.40 -2.52
N ASN A 139 12.45 -5.15 -2.60
CA ASN A 139 13.88 -4.79 -2.71
C ASN A 139 14.58 -5.53 -3.87
N ILE A 140 14.02 -5.38 -5.08
CA ILE A 140 14.51 -6.04 -6.29
C ILE A 140 15.35 -5.03 -7.09
N GLU A 141 16.57 -5.44 -7.45
CA GLU A 141 17.48 -4.62 -8.26
C GLU A 141 17.12 -4.61 -9.75
N ARG A 142 16.78 -5.79 -10.28
CA ARG A 142 16.31 -5.95 -11.66
C ARG A 142 15.09 -6.87 -11.67
N LEU A 143 13.92 -6.28 -11.92
CA LEU A 143 12.69 -7.01 -12.17
C LEU A 143 12.45 -7.06 -13.69
N GLU A 144 12.17 -8.25 -14.21
CA GLU A 144 11.81 -8.45 -15.61
C GLU A 144 10.43 -9.09 -15.69
N ILE A 145 9.52 -8.47 -16.42
CA ILE A 145 8.21 -9.04 -16.72
C ILE A 145 8.26 -9.51 -18.18
N ILE A 146 8.14 -10.82 -18.38
CA ILE A 146 8.31 -11.48 -19.67
C ILE A 146 6.95 -12.01 -20.12
N LYS A 147 6.59 -11.73 -21.38
CA LYS A 147 5.36 -12.26 -21.96
C LYS A 147 5.58 -13.70 -22.41
N GLY A 148 4.85 -14.64 -21.82
CA GLY A 148 4.94 -16.06 -22.14
C GLY A 148 5.14 -16.93 -20.91
N GLU A 149 5.66 -18.14 -21.13
CA GLU A 149 5.96 -19.13 -20.09
C GLU A 149 7.48 -19.32 -19.98
N PRO A 150 8.01 -19.71 -18.80
CA PRO A 150 9.42 -20.01 -18.65
C PRO A 150 9.81 -21.25 -19.47
N GLU A 151 10.93 -21.17 -20.19
CA GLU A 151 11.59 -22.36 -20.72
C GLU A 151 12.27 -23.07 -19.53
N LEU A 152 11.67 -24.18 -19.09
CA LEU A 152 12.19 -25.05 -18.01
C LEU A 152 13.16 -26.09 -18.54
#